data_AF-A0AAV7XJU7-F1
#
_entry.id   AF-A0AAV7XJU7-F1
#
_cell.length_a   1.000
_cell.length_b   1.000
_cell.length_c   1.000
_cell.angle_alpha   90.00
_cell.angle_beta   90.00
_cell.angle_gamma   90.00
#
_symmetry.space_group_name_H-M   'P 1'
#
loop_
_entity.id
_entity.type
_entity.pdbx_description
1 polymer ?
#
loop_
_entity_poly.entity_id
_entity_poly.type
_entity_poly.pdbx_seq_one_letter_code
_entity_poly.pdbx_strand_id
1 'polypeptide(L)'
;MTSRALRQSAFQMHCFISKTVARQRLHCDQHVRLTHQQLKTSSRVPPMQQQPTPHKQPNKKCPPDEGGAKQTSLQVTVVSRYMDYVNSYIKILDRKFPAAMHVYRIFMVGTKDLLRDIKEYFRILTNVTWEGNGVLRQLSRKELELYQSMPKDMKKILPFLILSALPFANYVMFPVAYKYPRHILCKHFWTLQQRVEFTMLQHRKKLLNQRAVFRSLQLQLDSEAVRKDRQLYRMWSHSIACLGSGQHPRPEVVVRCLPLFRGDPYHLDYLTPSHVNSLLKLHGMHSMWRRRRRLADHAYLIHEIDVAIVREGGVETMSQDEMRWACFLRGLNPVNMRDEDLRFWLSQWVKISTQIDDTSLSLLLHCPVLLAYNKPSNWTLFH
;
A
#
# COMPACT_ATOMS: atom_id res chain seq x y z
N MET A 1 14.58 25.11 -2.49
CA MET A 1 15.31 24.62 -1.29
C MET A 1 14.70 23.38 -0.62
N THR A 2 13.71 22.70 -1.21
CA THR A 2 12.95 21.59 -0.57
C THR A 2 13.47 20.18 -0.90
N SER A 3 14.20 19.99 -2.01
CA SER A 3 14.70 18.67 -2.44
C SER A 3 15.86 18.16 -1.58
N ARG A 4 16.80 19.03 -1.17
CA ARG A 4 17.92 18.66 -0.28
C ARG A 4 17.45 18.24 1.12
N ALA A 5 16.48 18.94 1.70
CA ALA A 5 15.91 18.57 3.00
C ALA A 5 15.20 17.20 2.95
N LEU A 6 14.43 16.92 1.90
CA LEU A 6 13.80 15.61 1.69
C LEU A 6 14.83 14.49 1.45
N ARG A 7 15.90 14.76 0.70
CA ARG A 7 17.03 13.82 0.49
C ARG A 7 17.73 13.48 1.81
N GLN A 8 17.99 14.50 2.64
CA GLN A 8 18.66 14.33 3.92
C GLN A 8 17.76 13.59 4.92
N SER A 9 16.46 13.89 4.96
CA SER A 9 15.50 13.16 5.79
C SER A 9 15.29 11.72 5.35
N ALA A 10 15.21 11.43 4.05
CA ALA A 10 15.05 10.06 3.54
C ALA A 10 16.31 9.21 3.80
N PHE A 11 17.50 9.78 3.60
CA PHE A 11 18.76 9.10 3.90
C PHE A 11 18.96 8.87 5.40
N GLN A 12 18.63 9.87 6.24
CA GLN A 12 18.65 9.73 7.69
C GLN A 12 17.66 8.67 8.18
N MET A 13 16.48 8.59 7.57
CA MET A 13 15.46 7.60 7.91
C MET A 13 15.88 6.19 7.49
N HIS A 14 16.46 6.01 6.29
CA HIS A 14 17.04 4.74 5.85
C HIS A 14 18.19 4.29 6.76
N CYS A 15 19.09 5.19 7.14
CA CYS A 15 20.16 4.93 8.10
C CYS A 15 19.62 4.59 9.50
N PHE A 16 18.61 5.31 9.98
CA PHE A 16 18.00 5.08 11.28
C PHE A 16 17.30 3.73 11.34
N ILE A 17 16.52 3.38 10.32
CA ILE A 17 15.84 2.09 10.21
C ILE A 17 16.88 0.96 10.13
N SER A 18 17.89 1.09 9.27
CA SER A 18 18.97 0.09 9.17
C SER A 18 19.74 -0.08 10.49
N LYS A 19 20.04 1.01 11.20
CA LYS A 19 20.72 0.97 12.51
C LYS A 19 19.83 0.41 13.61
N THR A 20 18.52 0.68 13.58
CA THR A 20 17.56 0.18 14.57
C THR A 20 17.32 -1.31 14.38
N VAL A 21 17.19 -1.77 13.13
CA VAL A 21 17.09 -3.19 12.78
C VAL A 21 18.39 -3.93 13.15
N ALA A 22 19.57 -3.33 12.88
CA ALA A 22 20.84 -3.90 13.29
C ALA A 22 20.98 -3.97 14.83
N ARG A 23 20.53 -2.94 15.57
CA ARG A 23 20.49 -2.95 17.04
C ARG A 23 19.53 -3.98 17.58
N GLN A 24 18.35 -4.17 16.98
CA GLN A 24 17.40 -5.22 17.37
C GLN A 24 17.98 -6.62 17.13
N ARG A 25 18.74 -6.81 16.05
CA ARG A 25 19.47 -8.05 15.77
C ARG A 25 20.56 -8.33 16.81
N LEU A 26 21.34 -7.31 17.17
CA LEU A 26 22.37 -7.39 18.21
C LEU A 26 21.78 -7.62 19.62
N HIS A 27 20.65 -6.99 19.94
CA HIS A 27 19.96 -7.16 21.22
C HIS A 27 19.36 -8.57 21.35
N CYS A 28 18.93 -9.17 20.23
CA CYS A 28 18.52 -10.56 20.15
C CYS A 28 19.72 -11.51 20.38
N ASP A 29 20.86 -11.24 19.74
CA ASP A 29 22.10 -12.02 19.95
C ASP A 29 22.65 -11.92 21.38
N GLN A 30 22.49 -10.76 22.03
CA GLN A 30 22.94 -10.54 23.40
C GLN A 30 22.04 -11.25 24.43
N HIS A 31 20.72 -11.30 24.19
CA HIS A 31 19.78 -12.09 24.99
C HIS A 31 20.05 -13.61 24.88
N VAL A 32 20.50 -14.07 23.71
CA VAL A 32 20.93 -15.46 23.47
C VAL A 32 22.23 -15.79 24.21
N ARG A 33 23.19 -14.86 24.29
CA ARG A 33 24.42 -15.07 25.07
C ARG A 33 24.16 -15.14 26.58
N LEU A 34 23.28 -14.29 27.11
CA LEU A 34 22.93 -14.26 28.53
C LEU A 34 22.17 -15.53 28.97
N THR A 35 21.29 -16.05 28.12
CA THR A 35 20.59 -17.34 28.36
C THR A 35 21.54 -18.54 28.31
N HIS A 36 22.54 -18.53 27.41
CA HIS A 36 23.61 -19.53 27.41
C HIS A 36 24.50 -19.49 28.66
N GLN A 37 24.69 -18.32 29.28
CA GLN A 37 25.47 -18.16 30.50
C GLN A 37 24.72 -18.67 31.73
N GLN A 38 23.40 -18.47 31.81
CA GLN A 38 22.56 -18.99 32.90
C GLN A 38 22.34 -20.51 32.84
N LEU A 39 22.36 -21.12 31.66
CA LEU A 39 22.25 -22.58 31.51
C LEU A 39 23.54 -23.33 31.92
N LYS A 40 24.71 -22.67 31.89
CA LYS A 40 25.98 -23.25 32.36
C LYS A 40 26.14 -23.26 33.88
N THR A 41 25.43 -22.40 34.60
CA THR A 41 25.48 -22.33 36.07
C THR A 41 24.46 -23.23 36.77
N SER A 42 23.44 -23.73 36.06
CA SER A 42 22.36 -24.55 36.65
C SER A 42 22.55 -26.07 36.58
N SER A 43 23.66 -26.57 36.02
CA SER A 43 23.95 -28.02 35.97
C SER A 43 25.11 -28.40 36.90
N ARG A 44 24.83 -28.47 38.21
CA ARG A 44 25.60 -29.28 39.15
C ARG A 44 24.64 -30.24 39.87
N VAL A 45 24.69 -31.52 39.49
CA VAL A 45 24.18 -32.65 40.26
C VAL A 45 25.33 -33.69 40.34
N PRO A 46 25.54 -34.37 41.48
CA PRO A 46 26.83 -35.01 41.84
C PRO A 46 26.99 -36.44 41.27
N PRO A 47 28.22 -37.04 41.35
CA PRO A 47 28.57 -38.24 40.61
C PRO A 47 28.31 -39.55 41.38
N MET A 48 27.97 -40.63 40.67
CA MET A 48 28.04 -42.01 41.19
C MET A 48 28.79 -42.95 40.22
N GLN A 49 29.96 -43.38 40.71
CA GLN A 49 30.65 -44.69 40.63
C GLN A 49 30.98 -45.38 39.28
N GLN A 50 32.29 -45.70 39.16
CA GLN A 50 32.99 -46.57 38.18
C GLN A 50 32.69 -48.06 38.44
N GLN A 51 32.79 -49.01 37.49
CA GLN A 51 33.99 -49.75 37.00
C GLN A 51 33.53 -50.94 36.08
N PRO A 52 34.39 -51.79 35.45
CA PRO A 52 35.53 -51.60 34.52
C PRO A 52 35.33 -52.28 33.13
N THR A 53 36.30 -52.04 32.22
CA THR A 53 36.46 -52.60 30.86
C THR A 53 36.99 -54.06 30.81
N PRO A 54 37.08 -54.68 29.61
CA PRO A 54 38.43 -54.92 29.07
C PRO A 54 38.64 -54.73 27.55
N HIS A 55 39.93 -54.65 27.21
CA HIS A 55 40.65 -54.33 25.97
C HIS A 55 40.30 -55.04 24.64
N LYS A 56 40.54 -54.32 23.51
CA LYS A 56 41.47 -54.72 22.42
C LYS A 56 41.79 -53.56 21.44
N GLN A 57 43.07 -53.42 21.10
CA GLN A 57 43.70 -52.56 20.07
C GLN A 57 44.23 -53.48 18.93
N PRO A 58 44.89 -53.01 17.85
CA PRO A 58 44.76 -51.78 17.04
C PRO A 58 44.83 -52.06 15.51
N ASN A 59 44.53 -51.10 14.61
CA ASN A 59 45.27 -51.02 13.33
C ASN A 59 45.32 -49.61 12.69
N LYS A 60 46.37 -49.42 11.88
CA LYS A 60 47.17 -48.21 11.60
C LYS A 60 46.81 -47.40 10.32
N LYS A 61 47.10 -46.08 10.38
CA LYS A 61 47.72 -45.11 9.40
C LYS A 61 46.98 -44.81 8.07
N CYS A 62 47.00 -43.60 7.43
CA CYS A 62 47.55 -42.24 7.63
C CYS A 62 46.88 -41.24 6.60
N PRO A 63 47.07 -39.90 6.72
CA PRO A 63 46.35 -38.80 6.01
C PRO A 63 47.09 -38.31 4.72
N PRO A 64 46.62 -37.35 3.88
CA PRO A 64 46.29 -35.91 4.11
C PRO A 64 44.94 -35.51 3.42
N ASP A 65 44.38 -34.29 3.42
CA ASP A 65 44.92 -32.93 3.45
C ASP A 65 43.83 -31.91 3.87
N GLU A 66 44.27 -30.72 4.26
CA GLU A 66 43.51 -29.64 4.89
C GLU A 66 42.63 -28.80 3.94
N GLY A 67 41.70 -28.06 4.56
CA GLY A 67 41.44 -26.67 4.15
C GLY A 67 40.16 -26.39 3.37
N GLY A 68 39.08 -26.02 4.08
CA GLY A 68 38.08 -25.11 3.48
C GLY A 68 36.57 -25.34 3.72
N ALA A 69 36.12 -26.40 4.40
CA ALA A 69 34.68 -26.77 4.40
C ALA A 69 34.00 -26.98 5.77
N LYS A 70 34.67 -26.69 6.90
CA LYS A 70 34.11 -27.00 8.24
C LYS A 70 33.32 -25.85 8.89
N GLN A 71 33.50 -24.61 8.45
CA GLN A 71 32.89 -23.46 9.12
C GLN A 71 31.44 -23.20 8.68
N THR A 72 31.10 -23.47 7.42
CA THR A 72 29.74 -23.40 6.88
C THR A 72 28.84 -24.54 7.39
N SER A 73 29.35 -25.77 7.51
CA SER A 73 28.58 -26.93 7.96
C SER A 73 28.19 -26.89 9.45
N LEU A 74 29.08 -26.40 10.31
CA LEU A 74 28.79 -26.19 11.74
C LEU A 74 27.77 -25.07 11.96
N GLN A 75 27.90 -23.95 11.24
CA GLN A 75 26.92 -22.85 11.31
C GLN A 75 25.53 -23.31 10.85
N VAL A 76 25.46 -24.07 9.76
CA VAL A 76 24.19 -24.64 9.27
C VAL A 76 23.56 -25.60 10.28
N THR A 77 24.35 -26.44 10.95
CA THR A 77 23.85 -27.42 11.94
C THR A 77 23.38 -26.76 13.25
N VAL A 78 24.08 -25.72 13.72
CA VAL A 78 23.67 -24.99 14.94
C VAL A 78 22.41 -24.17 14.66
N VAL A 79 22.33 -23.52 13.51
CA VAL A 79 21.14 -22.78 13.08
C VAL A 79 19.96 -23.74 12.89
N SER A 80 20.16 -24.94 12.31
CA SER A 80 19.09 -25.91 12.13
C SER A 80 18.52 -26.39 13.48
N ARG A 81 19.39 -26.76 14.43
CA ARG A 81 18.97 -27.19 15.78
C ARG A 81 18.21 -26.08 16.53
N TYR A 82 18.65 -24.82 16.38
CA TYR A 82 17.94 -23.68 16.95
C TYR A 82 16.56 -23.50 16.32
N MET A 83 16.46 -23.59 14.99
CA MET A 83 15.17 -23.51 14.28
C MET A 83 14.24 -24.64 14.70
N ASP A 84 14.73 -25.87 14.87
CA ASP A 84 13.94 -27.01 15.34
C ASP A 84 13.39 -26.79 16.76
N TYR A 85 14.20 -26.23 17.65
CA TYR A 85 13.77 -25.85 18.98
C TYR A 85 12.68 -24.77 18.96
N VAL A 86 12.88 -23.70 18.19
CA VAL A 86 11.89 -22.62 18.02
C VAL A 86 10.58 -23.17 17.46
N ASN A 87 10.65 -24.04 16.44
CA ASN A 87 9.49 -24.68 15.84
C ASN A 87 8.74 -25.58 16.83
N SER A 88 9.45 -26.34 17.67
CA SER A 88 8.86 -27.13 18.75
C SER A 88 8.14 -26.23 19.76
N TYR A 89 8.75 -25.13 20.14
CA TYR A 89 8.15 -24.16 21.06
C TYR A 89 6.89 -23.50 20.48
N ILE A 90 6.91 -23.12 19.20
CA ILE A 90 5.74 -22.60 18.47
C ILE A 90 4.58 -23.61 18.51
N LYS A 91 4.85 -24.91 18.34
CA LYS A 91 3.82 -25.97 18.43
C LYS A 91 3.20 -26.06 19.83
N ILE A 92 4.01 -25.90 20.87
CA ILE A 92 3.53 -25.89 22.25
C ILE A 92 2.66 -24.65 22.52
N LEU A 93 3.09 -23.48 22.04
CA LEU A 93 2.31 -22.23 22.16
C LEU A 93 0.98 -22.30 21.39
N ASP A 94 0.95 -22.91 20.21
CA ASP A 94 -0.26 -23.07 19.41
C ASP A 94 -1.32 -23.92 20.14
N ARG A 95 -0.88 -24.94 20.87
CA ARG A 95 -1.77 -25.77 21.70
C ARG A 95 -2.30 -25.03 22.92
N LYS A 96 -1.49 -24.20 23.57
CA LYS A 96 -1.85 -23.52 24.83
C LYS A 96 -2.61 -22.20 24.60
N PHE A 97 -2.28 -21.46 23.55
CA PHE A 97 -2.80 -20.12 23.29
C PHE A 97 -3.13 -19.91 21.80
N PRO A 98 -4.15 -20.61 21.26
CA PRO A 98 -4.46 -20.56 19.83
C PRO A 98 -4.82 -19.16 19.34
N ALA A 99 -5.54 -18.37 20.15
CA ALA A 99 -5.91 -16.99 19.81
C ALA A 99 -4.69 -16.06 19.68
N ALA A 100 -3.73 -16.16 20.61
CA ALA A 100 -2.50 -15.37 20.56
C ALA A 100 -1.63 -15.77 19.35
N MET A 101 -1.57 -17.07 19.05
CA MET A 101 -0.84 -17.57 17.88
C MET A 101 -1.43 -17.14 16.55
N HIS A 102 -2.76 -17.00 16.46
CA HIS A 102 -3.40 -16.43 15.28
C HIS A 102 -2.94 -14.99 15.02
N VAL A 103 -2.95 -14.14 16.05
CA VAL A 103 -2.48 -12.75 15.97
C VAL A 103 -0.99 -12.69 15.61
N TYR A 104 -0.16 -13.54 16.24
CA TYR A 104 1.26 -13.63 15.92
C TYR A 104 1.51 -13.99 14.45
N ARG A 105 0.79 -14.98 13.90
CA ARG A 105 0.92 -15.37 12.49
C ARG A 105 0.58 -14.24 11.54
N ILE A 106 -0.54 -13.54 11.77
CA ILE A 106 -0.92 -12.36 10.98
C ILE A 106 0.19 -11.31 11.03
N PHE A 107 0.72 -11.03 12.21
CA PHE A 107 1.77 -10.04 12.38
C PHE A 107 3.09 -10.42 11.69
N MET A 108 3.48 -11.70 11.76
CA MET A 108 4.69 -12.21 11.11
C MET A 108 4.60 -12.16 9.59
N VAL A 109 3.47 -12.58 9.02
CA VAL A 109 3.22 -12.46 7.57
C VAL A 109 3.20 -10.98 7.17
N GLY A 110 2.45 -10.15 7.89
CA GLY A 110 2.36 -8.72 7.64
C GLY A 110 3.71 -8.00 7.71
N THR A 111 4.60 -8.38 8.65
CA THR A 111 5.95 -7.82 8.75
C THR A 111 6.80 -8.18 7.54
N LYS A 112 6.76 -9.44 7.08
CA LYS A 112 7.50 -9.89 5.90
C LYS A 112 7.03 -9.15 4.64
N ASP A 113 5.72 -9.01 4.47
CA ASP A 113 5.13 -8.32 3.32
C ASP A 113 5.44 -6.83 3.37
N LEU A 114 5.32 -6.20 4.54
CA LEU A 114 5.68 -4.79 4.73
C LEU A 114 7.15 -4.52 4.39
N LEU A 115 8.08 -5.36 4.85
CA LEU A 115 9.51 -5.18 4.56
C LEU A 115 9.81 -5.33 3.07
N ARG A 116 9.15 -6.29 2.39
CA ARG A 116 9.26 -6.48 0.94
C ARG A 116 8.79 -5.22 0.21
N ASP A 117 7.61 -4.73 0.55
CA ASP A 117 6.99 -3.56 -0.04
C ASP A 117 7.78 -2.27 0.24
N ILE A 118 8.35 -2.11 1.44
CA ILE A 118 9.22 -0.98 1.79
C ILE A 118 10.49 -1.01 0.94
N LYS A 119 11.14 -2.17 0.83
CA LYS A 119 12.36 -2.31 0.01
C LYS A 119 12.09 -1.93 -1.43
N GLU A 120 11.00 -2.43 -1.98
CA GLU A 120 10.61 -2.19 -3.36
C GLU A 120 10.20 -0.74 -3.61
N TYR A 121 9.43 -0.15 -2.69
CA TYR A 121 9.11 1.27 -2.71
C TYR A 121 10.37 2.15 -2.71
N PHE A 122 11.38 1.83 -1.89
CA PHE A 122 12.63 2.60 -1.89
C PHE A 122 13.42 2.42 -3.18
N ARG A 123 13.40 1.23 -3.81
CA ARG A 123 13.99 1.01 -5.14
C ARG A 123 13.35 1.95 -6.16
N ILE A 124 12.02 1.96 -6.23
CA ILE A 124 11.25 2.83 -7.15
C ILE A 124 11.50 4.31 -6.85
N LEU A 125 11.42 4.72 -5.57
CA LEU A 125 11.63 6.11 -5.16
C LEU A 125 13.03 6.60 -5.52
N THR A 126 14.04 5.74 -5.37
CA THR A 126 15.40 6.03 -5.77
C THR A 126 15.43 6.32 -7.27
N ASN A 127 14.96 5.41 -8.12
CA ASN A 127 14.96 5.60 -9.57
C ASN A 127 14.24 6.89 -10.00
N VAL A 128 13.03 7.14 -9.48
CA VAL A 128 12.26 8.37 -9.77
C VAL A 128 13.01 9.64 -9.32
N THR A 129 13.78 9.56 -8.24
CA THR A 129 14.55 10.72 -7.74
C THR A 129 15.78 11.02 -8.59
N TRP A 130 16.43 10.00 -9.16
CA TRP A 130 17.63 10.17 -10.00
C TRP A 130 17.30 10.53 -11.44
N GLU A 131 16.33 9.86 -12.04
CA GLU A 131 15.98 9.97 -13.46
C GLU A 131 14.76 10.86 -13.72
N GLY A 132 14.05 11.25 -12.66
CA GLY A 132 12.85 12.09 -12.72
C GLY A 132 11.55 11.30 -12.93
N ASN A 133 10.45 12.04 -13.10
CA ASN A 133 9.11 11.46 -13.18
C ASN A 133 8.86 10.65 -14.47
N GLY A 134 9.72 10.75 -15.48
CA GLY A 134 9.62 9.99 -16.73
C GLY A 134 9.70 8.47 -16.53
N VAL A 135 10.37 8.02 -15.46
CA VAL A 135 10.49 6.60 -15.12
C VAL A 135 9.14 5.96 -14.78
N LEU A 136 8.18 6.75 -14.29
CA LEU A 136 6.86 6.23 -13.92
C LEU A 136 6.16 5.55 -15.11
N ARG A 137 6.43 6.01 -16.34
CA ARG A 137 5.90 5.41 -17.57
C ARG A 137 6.40 3.99 -17.83
N GLN A 138 7.58 3.65 -17.33
CA GLN A 138 8.24 2.36 -17.58
C GLN A 138 7.91 1.32 -16.50
N LEU A 139 7.40 1.76 -15.35
CA LEU A 139 7.05 0.87 -14.25
C LEU A 139 5.83 0.03 -14.59
N SER A 140 5.82 -1.21 -14.12
CA SER A 140 4.65 -2.09 -14.13
C SER A 140 3.51 -1.50 -13.31
N ARG A 141 2.29 -1.98 -13.58
CA ARG A 141 1.09 -1.60 -12.82
C ARG A 141 1.32 -1.79 -11.32
N LYS A 142 1.78 -2.98 -10.91
CA LYS A 142 1.98 -3.32 -9.48
C LYS A 142 2.97 -2.38 -8.80
N GLU A 143 4.05 -2.00 -9.48
CA GLU A 143 5.02 -1.02 -8.94
C GLU A 143 4.39 0.37 -8.76
N LEU A 144 3.55 0.81 -9.71
CA LEU A 144 2.83 2.09 -9.60
C LEU A 144 1.78 2.08 -8.48
N GLU A 145 1.04 0.99 -8.32
CA GLU A 145 0.08 0.80 -7.22
C GLU A 145 0.79 0.78 -5.85
N LEU A 146 1.96 0.14 -5.79
CA LEU A 146 2.81 0.13 -4.61
C LEU A 146 3.31 1.55 -4.30
N TYR A 147 3.85 2.26 -5.29
CA TYR A 147 4.31 3.64 -5.17
C TYR A 147 3.21 4.57 -4.65
N GLN A 148 1.97 4.36 -5.11
CA GLN A 148 0.81 5.12 -4.66
C GLN A 148 0.40 4.84 -3.21
N SER A 149 0.43 3.57 -2.81
CA SER A 149 -0.14 3.12 -1.54
C SER A 149 0.84 3.22 -0.36
N MET A 150 2.12 2.92 -0.59
CA MET A 150 3.13 2.84 0.46
C MET A 150 3.35 4.11 1.28
N PRO A 151 3.35 5.34 0.71
CA PRO A 151 3.49 6.55 1.50
C PRO A 151 2.38 6.72 2.55
N LYS A 152 1.18 6.18 2.30
CA LYS A 152 0.05 6.22 3.26
C LYS A 152 0.25 5.19 4.38
N ASP A 153 0.72 4.01 4.03
CA ASP A 153 1.00 2.93 4.99
C ASP A 153 2.18 3.29 5.90
N MET A 154 3.27 3.85 5.35
CA MET A 154 4.42 4.33 6.10
C MET A 154 4.06 5.41 7.13
N LYS A 155 3.20 6.38 6.76
CA LYS A 155 2.77 7.43 7.68
C LYS A 155 1.99 6.91 8.89
N LYS A 156 1.30 5.78 8.74
CA LYS A 156 0.58 5.12 9.85
C LYS A 156 1.53 4.33 10.75
N ILE A 157 2.41 3.54 10.15
CA ILE A 157 3.25 2.59 10.89
C ILE A 157 4.50 3.23 11.49
N LEU A 158 5.06 4.28 10.88
CA LEU A 158 6.30 4.89 11.33
C LEU A 158 6.24 5.44 12.77
N PRO A 159 5.18 6.19 13.17
CA PRO A 159 5.05 6.65 14.56
C PRO A 159 4.98 5.48 15.55
N PHE A 160 4.24 4.42 15.19
CA PHE A 160 4.16 3.20 15.99
C PHE A 160 5.54 2.55 16.17
N LEU A 161 6.29 2.37 15.09
CA LEU A 161 7.63 1.77 15.15
C LEU A 161 8.62 2.58 15.98
N ILE A 162 8.62 3.91 15.84
CA ILE A 162 9.50 4.78 16.62
C ILE A 162 9.16 4.70 18.11
N LEU A 163 7.87 4.76 18.45
CA LEU A 163 7.43 4.74 19.84
C LEU A 163 7.65 3.35 20.48
N SER A 164 7.41 2.27 19.74
CA SER A 164 7.73 0.91 20.17
C SER A 164 9.22 0.63 20.33
N ALA A 165 10.11 1.40 19.70
CA ALA A 165 11.54 1.25 19.94
C ALA A 165 11.96 1.74 21.34
N LEU A 166 11.14 2.57 22.00
CA LEU A 166 11.43 3.08 23.34
C LEU A 166 11.11 2.01 24.41
N PRO A 167 11.95 1.88 25.46
CA PRO A 167 11.62 1.04 26.60
C PRO A 167 10.32 1.53 27.25
N PHE A 168 9.55 0.61 27.83
CA PHE A 168 8.24 0.84 28.46
C PHE A 168 7.09 1.22 27.53
N ALA A 169 7.32 1.99 26.47
CA ALA A 169 6.29 2.39 25.51
C ALA A 169 5.62 1.18 24.82
N ASN A 170 6.35 0.07 24.63
CA ASN A 170 5.80 -1.17 24.10
C ASN A 170 4.59 -1.70 24.87
N TYR A 171 4.61 -1.60 26.21
CA TYR A 171 3.51 -2.09 27.05
C TYR A 171 2.23 -1.29 26.85
N VAL A 172 2.31 -0.06 26.34
CA VAL A 172 1.15 0.76 26.00
C VAL A 172 0.80 0.62 24.52
N MET A 173 1.78 0.67 23.63
CA MET A 173 1.54 0.69 22.19
C MET A 173 0.92 -0.59 21.64
N PHE A 174 1.33 -1.77 22.13
CA PHE A 174 0.74 -3.02 21.65
C PHE A 174 -0.75 -3.18 22.03
N PRO A 175 -1.18 -2.92 23.28
CA PRO A 175 -2.60 -2.90 23.61
C PRO A 175 -3.41 -1.88 22.81
N VAL A 176 -2.87 -0.68 22.59
CA VAL A 176 -3.56 0.36 21.80
C VAL A 176 -3.65 -0.06 20.33
N ALA A 177 -2.60 -0.64 19.75
CA ALA A 177 -2.62 -1.17 18.38
C ALA A 177 -3.63 -2.31 18.21
N TYR A 178 -3.75 -3.17 19.22
CA TYR A 178 -4.74 -4.25 19.25
C TYR A 178 -6.18 -3.70 19.32
N LYS A 179 -6.41 -2.68 20.15
CA LYS A 179 -7.75 -2.07 20.32
C LYS A 179 -8.14 -1.15 19.14
N TYR A 180 -7.18 -0.46 18.53
CA TYR A 180 -7.42 0.52 17.45
C TYR A 180 -6.62 0.21 16.17
N PRO A 181 -6.81 -0.98 15.57
CA PRO A 181 -5.99 -1.44 14.43
C PRO A 181 -6.11 -0.52 13.21
N ARG A 182 -7.27 0.10 12.99
CA ARG A 182 -7.51 1.00 11.85
C ARG A 182 -6.60 2.23 11.83
N HIS A 183 -6.29 2.77 13.00
CA HIS A 183 -5.59 4.05 13.14
C HIS A 183 -4.08 3.87 13.22
N ILE A 184 -3.63 2.78 13.85
CA ILE A 184 -2.22 2.52 14.14
C ILE A 184 -1.59 1.59 13.12
N LEU A 185 -2.29 0.52 12.73
CA LEU A 185 -1.75 -0.48 11.83
C LEU A 185 -2.01 -0.11 10.36
N CYS A 186 -1.10 -0.53 9.49
CA CYS A 186 -1.29 -0.47 8.03
C CYS A 186 -1.96 -1.76 7.52
N LYS A 187 -2.33 -1.75 6.23
CA LYS A 187 -3.09 -2.83 5.57
C LYS A 187 -2.46 -4.22 5.70
N HIS A 188 -1.15 -4.30 5.87
CA HIS A 188 -0.39 -5.56 6.01
C HIS A 188 -0.70 -6.33 7.30
N PHE A 189 -1.16 -5.65 8.35
CA PHE A 189 -1.42 -6.27 9.65
C PHE A 189 -2.91 -6.47 9.96
N TRP A 190 -3.77 -6.14 9.01
CA TRP A 190 -5.22 -6.26 9.18
C TRP A 190 -5.70 -7.66 8.78
N THR A 191 -6.68 -8.19 9.52
CA THR A 191 -7.39 -9.39 9.10
C THR A 191 -8.12 -9.16 7.78
N LEU A 192 -8.49 -10.22 7.05
CA LEU A 192 -9.26 -10.08 5.80
C LEU A 192 -10.57 -9.30 6.02
N GLN A 193 -11.28 -9.59 7.12
CA GLN A 193 -12.50 -8.88 7.49
C GLN A 193 -12.26 -7.39 7.76
N GLN A 194 -11.22 -7.07 8.54
CA GLN A 194 -10.83 -5.68 8.81
C GLN A 194 -10.43 -4.93 7.54
N ARG A 195 -9.73 -5.59 6.61
CA ARG A 195 -9.36 -4.99 5.31
C ARG A 195 -10.59 -4.57 4.52
N VAL A 196 -11.61 -5.43 4.45
CA VAL A 196 -12.87 -5.11 3.78
C VAL A 196 -13.56 -3.96 4.50
N GLU A 197 -13.83 -4.09 5.79
CA GLU A 197 -14.56 -3.09 6.59
C GLU A 197 -13.89 -1.71 6.54
N PHE A 198 -12.57 -1.64 6.79
CA PHE A 198 -11.86 -0.37 6.84
C PHE A 198 -11.71 0.27 5.45
N THR A 199 -11.59 -0.53 4.40
CA THR A 199 -11.61 -0.03 3.01
C THR A 199 -12.98 0.57 2.70
N MET A 200 -14.07 -0.11 3.09
CA MET A 200 -15.43 0.39 2.90
C MET A 200 -15.68 1.70 3.65
N LEU A 201 -15.25 1.79 4.90
CA LEU A 201 -15.38 3.03 5.68
C LEU A 201 -14.55 4.19 5.11
N GLN A 202 -13.38 3.91 4.52
CA GLN A 202 -12.60 4.94 3.82
C GLN A 202 -13.25 5.34 2.51
N HIS A 203 -13.80 4.39 1.77
CA HIS A 203 -14.48 4.61 0.51
C HIS A 203 -15.76 5.45 0.70
N ARG A 204 -16.61 5.10 1.68
CA ARG A 204 -17.80 5.90 2.04
C ARG A 204 -17.45 7.36 2.32
N LYS A 205 -16.36 7.63 3.07
CA LYS A 205 -15.88 9.00 3.35
C LYS A 205 -15.50 9.77 2.08
N LYS A 206 -14.93 9.09 1.08
CA LYS A 206 -14.63 9.69 -0.23
C LYS A 206 -15.92 10.06 -0.97
N LEU A 207 -16.85 9.10 -1.06
CA LEU A 207 -18.11 9.25 -1.81
C LEU A 207 -19.01 10.38 -1.30
N LEU A 208 -18.98 10.69 0.01
CA LEU A 208 -19.69 11.85 0.57
C LEU A 208 -19.39 13.18 -0.13
N ASN A 209 -18.24 13.29 -0.80
CA ASN A 209 -17.81 14.52 -1.50
C ASN A 209 -18.19 14.55 -2.98
N GLN A 210 -18.74 13.47 -3.54
CA GLN A 210 -19.12 13.41 -4.96
C GLN A 210 -20.20 14.46 -5.30
N ARG A 211 -21.18 14.66 -4.41
CA ARG A 211 -22.23 15.68 -4.61
C ARG A 211 -21.66 17.10 -4.70
N ALA A 212 -20.63 17.41 -3.92
CA ALA A 212 -19.99 18.72 -3.96
C ALA A 212 -19.21 18.95 -5.27
N VAL A 213 -18.52 17.91 -5.75
CA VAL A 213 -17.86 17.93 -7.07
C VAL A 213 -18.87 18.05 -8.20
N PHE A 214 -19.96 17.27 -8.17
CA PHE A 214 -21.04 17.35 -9.15
C PHE A 214 -21.67 18.75 -9.22
N ARG A 215 -22.00 19.34 -8.06
CA ARG A 215 -22.48 20.74 -8.00
C ARG A 215 -21.48 21.73 -8.56
N SER A 216 -20.19 21.54 -8.28
CA SER A 216 -19.15 22.42 -8.84
C SER A 216 -19.06 22.31 -10.36
N LEU A 217 -19.28 21.11 -10.93
CA LEU A 217 -19.38 20.93 -12.37
C LEU A 217 -20.59 21.66 -12.97
N GLN A 218 -21.76 21.53 -12.33
CA GLN A 218 -23.00 22.20 -12.73
C GLN A 218 -22.87 23.73 -12.73
N LEU A 219 -22.28 24.30 -11.68
CA LEU A 219 -22.11 25.75 -11.54
C LEU A 219 -21.26 26.37 -12.65
N GLN A 220 -20.33 25.62 -13.23
CA GLN A 220 -19.44 26.09 -14.30
C GLN A 220 -19.99 25.84 -15.70
N LEU A 221 -21.14 25.16 -15.84
CA LEU A 221 -21.72 24.81 -17.13
C LEU A 221 -22.09 26.04 -17.96
N ASP A 222 -22.61 27.08 -17.31
CA ASP A 222 -23.03 28.33 -17.95
C ASP A 222 -21.93 29.39 -18.02
N SER A 223 -20.68 29.03 -17.75
CA SER A 223 -19.57 29.96 -17.94
C SER A 223 -19.40 30.34 -19.41
N GLU A 224 -18.91 31.55 -19.66
CA GLU A 224 -18.68 32.07 -21.02
C GLU A 224 -17.75 31.15 -21.82
N ALA A 225 -16.70 30.62 -21.17
CA ALA A 225 -15.75 29.70 -21.79
C ALA A 225 -16.40 28.43 -22.35
N VAL A 226 -17.41 27.87 -21.66
CA VAL A 226 -18.15 26.69 -22.15
C VAL A 226 -19.16 27.10 -23.22
N ARG A 227 -19.88 28.21 -23.04
CA ARG A 227 -20.93 28.66 -23.97
C ARG A 227 -20.39 29.11 -25.34
N LYS A 228 -19.12 29.47 -25.43
CA LYS A 228 -18.44 29.88 -26.67
C LYS A 228 -18.55 28.82 -27.76
N ASP A 229 -18.37 27.55 -27.42
CA ASP A 229 -18.55 26.43 -28.34
C ASP A 229 -19.94 25.80 -28.14
N ARG A 230 -20.86 26.07 -29.07
CA ARG A 230 -22.24 25.58 -29.00
C ARG A 230 -22.33 24.05 -29.02
N GLN A 231 -21.44 23.37 -29.72
CA GLN A 231 -21.47 21.91 -29.82
C GLN A 231 -20.97 21.29 -28.51
N LEU A 232 -19.83 21.77 -27.98
CA LEU A 232 -19.31 21.31 -26.69
C LEU A 232 -20.28 21.63 -25.55
N TYR A 233 -20.90 22.81 -25.54
CA TYR A 233 -21.93 23.16 -24.55
C TYR A 233 -23.09 22.18 -24.56
N ARG A 234 -23.65 21.86 -25.73
CA ARG A 234 -24.77 20.90 -25.86
C ARG A 234 -24.39 19.52 -25.32
N MET A 235 -23.21 19.03 -25.70
CA MET A 235 -22.73 17.71 -25.26
C MET A 235 -22.43 17.64 -23.76
N TRP A 236 -21.82 18.70 -23.22
CA TRP A 236 -21.49 18.77 -21.81
C TRP A 236 -22.74 18.98 -20.95
N SER A 237 -23.65 19.87 -21.37
CA SER A 237 -24.96 20.04 -20.74
C SER A 237 -25.75 18.73 -20.70
N HIS A 238 -25.77 17.98 -21.80
CA HIS A 238 -26.37 16.64 -21.83
C HIS A 238 -25.70 15.69 -20.83
N SER A 239 -24.36 15.69 -20.74
CA SER A 239 -23.62 14.83 -19.80
C SER A 239 -23.96 15.13 -18.34
N ILE A 240 -24.10 16.42 -18.00
CA ILE A 240 -24.50 16.89 -16.67
C ILE A 240 -25.98 16.54 -16.39
N ALA A 241 -26.87 16.70 -17.37
CA ALA A 241 -28.28 16.34 -17.26
C ALA A 241 -28.47 14.82 -17.05
N CYS A 242 -27.70 13.98 -17.76
CA CYS A 242 -27.68 12.53 -17.55
C CYS A 242 -27.39 12.18 -16.10
N LEU A 243 -26.37 12.80 -15.50
CA LEU A 243 -26.04 12.61 -14.09
C LEU A 243 -27.18 13.07 -13.16
N GLY A 244 -27.83 14.19 -13.48
CA GLY A 244 -29.00 14.67 -12.74
C GLY A 244 -30.21 13.73 -12.80
N SER A 245 -30.38 13.01 -13.91
CA SER A 245 -31.46 12.04 -14.12
C SER A 245 -31.18 10.64 -13.52
N GLY A 246 -30.05 10.43 -12.85
CA GLY A 246 -29.67 9.13 -12.31
C GLY A 246 -28.89 8.22 -13.28
N GLN A 247 -28.55 8.70 -14.47
CA GLN A 247 -27.77 7.96 -15.47
C GLN A 247 -26.30 8.44 -15.51
N HIS A 248 -25.49 7.87 -16.39
CA HIS A 248 -24.11 8.29 -16.63
C HIS A 248 -23.88 8.57 -18.12
N PRO A 249 -23.11 9.62 -18.49
CA PRO A 249 -22.74 9.84 -19.88
C PRO A 249 -21.89 8.70 -20.42
N ARG A 250 -22.04 8.41 -21.72
CA ARG A 250 -21.19 7.41 -22.41
C ARG A 250 -19.74 7.91 -22.49
N PRO A 251 -18.72 7.02 -22.41
CA PRO A 251 -17.32 7.41 -22.48
C PRO A 251 -16.94 8.25 -23.70
N GLU A 252 -17.53 7.96 -24.87
CA GLU A 252 -17.24 8.68 -26.11
C GLU A 252 -17.67 10.15 -26.04
N VAL A 253 -18.77 10.42 -25.33
CA VAL A 253 -19.26 11.79 -25.11
C VAL A 253 -18.32 12.52 -24.15
N VAL A 254 -17.89 11.85 -23.07
CA VAL A 254 -16.94 12.42 -22.10
C VAL A 254 -15.61 12.77 -22.76
N VAL A 255 -15.05 11.87 -23.57
CA VAL A 255 -13.79 12.10 -24.30
C VAL A 255 -13.91 13.30 -25.25
N ARG A 256 -15.03 13.45 -25.95
CA ARG A 256 -15.24 14.61 -26.84
C ARG A 256 -15.31 15.95 -26.09
N CYS A 257 -15.66 15.94 -24.80
CA CYS A 257 -15.68 17.12 -23.94
C CYS A 257 -14.32 17.43 -23.28
N LEU A 258 -13.26 16.66 -23.58
CA LEU A 258 -11.91 16.86 -23.06
C LEU A 258 -11.35 18.28 -23.26
N PRO A 259 -11.61 19.00 -24.38
CA PRO A 259 -11.13 20.38 -24.55
C PRO A 259 -11.54 21.33 -23.41
N LEU A 260 -12.70 21.10 -22.77
CA LEU A 260 -13.18 21.91 -21.64
C LEU A 260 -12.28 21.80 -20.38
N PHE A 261 -11.46 20.76 -20.30
CA PHE A 261 -10.56 20.49 -19.18
C PHE A 261 -9.12 20.93 -19.41
N ARG A 262 -8.80 21.47 -20.60
CA ARG A 262 -7.47 22.02 -20.94
C ARG A 262 -7.28 23.47 -20.51
N GLY A 263 -8.36 24.18 -20.21
CA GLY A 263 -8.33 25.57 -19.76
C GLY A 263 -9.51 25.92 -18.88
N ASP A 264 -9.92 27.18 -18.91
CA ASP A 264 -11.12 27.65 -18.22
C ASP A 264 -12.38 26.89 -18.71
N PRO A 265 -13.27 26.38 -17.84
CA PRO A 265 -13.26 26.49 -16.38
C PRO A 265 -12.76 25.26 -15.62
N TYR A 266 -12.53 24.13 -16.29
CA TYR A 266 -12.33 22.85 -15.60
C TYR A 266 -10.86 22.44 -15.43
N HIS A 267 -9.91 23.13 -16.03
CA HIS A 267 -8.49 22.89 -15.77
C HIS A 267 -8.13 23.20 -14.31
N LEU A 268 -7.18 22.44 -13.74
CA LEU A 268 -6.84 22.49 -12.31
C LEU A 268 -6.51 23.88 -11.79
N ASP A 269 -5.96 24.75 -12.64
CA ASP A 269 -5.58 26.12 -12.30
C ASP A 269 -6.78 27.05 -12.11
N TYR A 270 -7.84 26.83 -12.89
CA TYR A 270 -9.06 27.65 -12.91
C TYR A 270 -10.10 27.20 -11.86
N LEU A 271 -9.98 25.98 -11.35
CA LEU A 271 -10.92 25.45 -10.36
C LEU A 271 -11.00 26.29 -9.09
N THR A 272 -12.21 26.63 -8.62
CA THR A 272 -12.40 27.35 -7.37
C THR A 272 -11.79 26.60 -6.16
N PRO A 273 -11.41 27.30 -5.06
CA PRO A 273 -10.85 26.64 -3.88
C PRO A 273 -11.77 25.60 -3.24
N SER A 274 -13.09 25.82 -3.28
CA SER A 274 -14.09 24.87 -2.77
C SER A 274 -14.17 23.62 -3.64
N HIS A 275 -14.10 23.77 -4.97
CA HIS A 275 -14.08 22.64 -5.89
C HIS A 275 -12.82 21.78 -5.67
N VAL A 276 -11.65 22.40 -5.56
CA VAL A 276 -10.39 21.69 -5.29
C VAL A 276 -10.37 20.98 -3.94
N ASN A 277 -10.95 21.59 -2.91
CA ASN A 277 -11.11 20.91 -1.62
C ASN A 277 -12.01 19.68 -1.73
N SER A 278 -13.09 19.77 -2.52
CA SER A 278 -14.02 18.66 -2.76
C SER A 278 -13.35 17.53 -3.53
N LEU A 279 -12.56 17.83 -4.57
CA LEU A 279 -11.76 16.85 -5.31
C LEU A 279 -10.71 16.18 -4.41
N LEU A 280 -9.99 16.94 -3.59
CA LEU A 280 -9.03 16.35 -2.64
C LEU A 280 -9.70 15.34 -1.71
N LYS A 281 -10.86 15.69 -1.14
CA LYS A 281 -11.60 14.79 -0.25
C LYS A 281 -12.15 13.57 -0.99
N LEU A 282 -12.66 13.75 -2.21
CA LEU A 282 -13.11 12.66 -3.08
C LEU A 282 -12.00 11.64 -3.35
N HIS A 283 -10.76 12.10 -3.53
CA HIS A 283 -9.60 11.24 -3.74
C HIS A 283 -8.90 10.79 -2.43
N GLY A 284 -9.49 11.10 -1.27
CA GLY A 284 -8.97 10.69 0.05
C GLY A 284 -7.67 11.39 0.43
N MET A 285 -7.51 12.66 0.05
CA MET A 285 -6.34 13.49 0.30
C MET A 285 -6.65 14.64 1.28
N HIS A 286 -5.67 15.00 2.12
CA HIS A 286 -5.80 16.16 3.02
C HIS A 286 -5.79 17.50 2.27
N SER A 287 -6.43 18.53 2.83
CA SER A 287 -6.66 19.84 2.20
C SER A 287 -5.70 20.96 2.63
N MET A 288 -4.52 20.65 3.17
CA MET A 288 -3.65 21.66 3.79
C MET A 288 -2.77 22.40 2.76
N TRP A 289 -1.65 21.82 2.32
CA TRP A 289 -0.69 22.48 1.41
C TRP A 289 -0.59 21.78 0.05
N ARG A 290 -0.05 22.51 -0.95
CA ARG A 290 0.21 22.03 -2.31
C ARG A 290 -1.01 21.35 -2.95
N ARG A 291 -2.21 21.90 -2.70
CA ARG A 291 -3.51 21.30 -3.05
C ARG A 291 -3.62 20.89 -4.53
N ARG A 292 -3.47 21.85 -5.45
CA ARG A 292 -3.51 21.60 -6.90
C ARG A 292 -2.40 20.67 -7.36
N ARG A 293 -1.17 20.91 -6.92
CA ARG A 293 -0.03 20.07 -7.30
C ARG A 293 -0.22 18.61 -6.90
N ARG A 294 -0.76 18.35 -5.70
CA ARG A 294 -1.07 16.99 -5.25
C ARG A 294 -2.21 16.34 -6.03
N LEU A 295 -3.20 17.11 -6.47
CA LEU A 295 -4.22 16.61 -7.40
C LEU A 295 -3.59 16.25 -8.75
N ALA A 296 -2.73 17.12 -9.30
CA ALA A 296 -2.03 16.85 -10.55
C ALA A 296 -1.13 15.61 -10.46
N ASP A 297 -0.29 15.51 -9.42
CA ASP A 297 0.58 14.34 -9.18
C ASP A 297 -0.26 13.06 -9.02
N HIS A 298 -1.42 13.15 -8.35
CA HIS A 298 -2.33 12.02 -8.18
C HIS A 298 -3.00 11.59 -9.49
N ALA A 299 -3.49 12.55 -10.27
CA ALA A 299 -4.10 12.30 -11.57
C ALA A 299 -3.09 11.67 -12.53
N TYR A 300 -1.88 12.24 -12.60
CA TYR A 300 -0.78 11.69 -13.38
C TYR A 300 -0.49 10.23 -12.98
N LEU A 301 -0.40 9.94 -11.68
CA LEU A 301 -0.16 8.58 -11.22
C LEU A 301 -1.31 7.61 -11.57
N ILE A 302 -2.58 8.03 -11.49
CA ILE A 302 -3.71 7.20 -11.94
C ILE A 302 -3.63 6.95 -13.45
N HIS A 303 -3.32 7.99 -14.23
CA HIS A 303 -3.16 7.88 -15.67
C HIS A 303 -2.06 6.88 -16.04
N GLU A 304 -0.89 6.95 -15.40
CA GLU A 304 0.20 5.99 -15.64
C GLU A 304 -0.19 4.56 -15.24
N ILE A 305 -0.97 4.38 -14.16
CA ILE A 305 -1.54 3.06 -13.82
C ILE A 305 -2.47 2.57 -14.93
N ASP A 306 -3.32 3.43 -15.49
CA ASP A 306 -4.23 3.08 -16.58
C ASP A 306 -3.49 2.72 -17.88
N VAL A 307 -2.43 3.46 -18.23
CA VAL A 307 -1.56 3.15 -19.36
C VAL A 307 -0.86 1.81 -19.16
N ALA A 308 -0.39 1.53 -17.93
CA ALA A 308 0.21 0.24 -17.60
C ALA A 308 -0.80 -0.93 -17.72
N ILE A 309 -2.07 -0.74 -17.35
CA ILE A 309 -3.13 -1.75 -17.56
C ILE A 309 -3.23 -2.10 -19.04
N VAL A 310 -3.27 -1.10 -19.93
CA VAL A 310 -3.36 -1.35 -21.39
C VAL A 310 -2.12 -2.09 -21.89
N ARG A 311 -0.93 -1.66 -21.47
CA ARG A 311 0.35 -2.28 -21.87
C ARG A 311 0.45 -3.74 -21.43
N GLU A 312 -0.13 -4.11 -20.30
CA GLU A 312 -0.11 -5.47 -19.75
C GLU A 312 -1.21 -6.40 -20.32
N GLY A 313 -1.85 -6.01 -21.43
CA GLY A 313 -2.88 -6.81 -22.10
C GLY A 313 -4.32 -6.38 -21.78
N GLY A 314 -4.51 -5.25 -21.10
CA GLY A 314 -5.82 -4.65 -20.85
C GLY A 314 -6.52 -5.19 -19.59
N VAL A 315 -7.80 -4.81 -19.44
CA VAL A 315 -8.60 -5.17 -18.27
C VAL A 315 -8.90 -6.68 -18.22
N GLU A 316 -8.90 -7.36 -19.37
CA GLU A 316 -9.19 -8.78 -19.49
C GLU A 316 -8.18 -9.68 -18.78
N THR A 317 -6.91 -9.27 -18.74
CA THR A 317 -5.81 -10.05 -18.13
C THR A 317 -5.69 -9.85 -16.63
N MET A 318 -6.46 -8.93 -16.04
CA MET A 318 -6.41 -8.62 -14.61
C MET A 318 -7.12 -9.69 -13.77
N SER A 319 -6.50 -10.06 -12.65
CA SER A 319 -7.18 -10.90 -11.64
C SER A 319 -8.33 -10.15 -10.96
N GLN A 320 -9.25 -10.87 -10.34
CA GLN A 320 -10.40 -10.27 -9.62
C GLN A 320 -9.95 -9.26 -8.56
N ASP A 321 -8.92 -9.58 -7.78
CA ASP A 321 -8.45 -8.71 -6.71
C ASP A 321 -7.83 -7.41 -7.25
N GLU A 322 -7.13 -7.49 -8.38
CA GLU A 322 -6.56 -6.32 -9.07
C GLU A 322 -7.68 -5.44 -9.63
N MET A 323 -8.72 -6.03 -10.24
CA MET A 323 -9.89 -5.27 -10.72
C MET A 323 -10.63 -4.60 -9.56
N ARG A 324 -10.86 -5.29 -8.45
CA ARG A 324 -11.52 -4.72 -7.25
C ARG A 324 -10.71 -3.55 -6.70
N TRP A 325 -9.40 -3.70 -6.59
CA TRP A 325 -8.53 -2.62 -6.13
C TRP A 325 -8.58 -1.42 -7.09
N ALA A 326 -8.49 -1.67 -8.39
CA ALA A 326 -8.55 -0.65 -9.43
C ALA A 326 -9.88 0.13 -9.40
N CYS A 327 -11.00 -0.56 -9.17
CA CYS A 327 -12.32 0.05 -9.00
C CYS A 327 -12.38 0.94 -7.75
N PHE A 328 -11.91 0.45 -6.60
CA PHE A 328 -11.87 1.24 -5.37
C PHE A 328 -11.01 2.50 -5.48
N LEU A 329 -9.90 2.43 -6.20
CA LEU A 329 -9.04 3.58 -6.47
C LEU A 329 -9.80 4.67 -7.23
N ARG A 330 -10.62 4.26 -8.21
CA ARG A 330 -11.34 5.12 -9.16
C ARG A 330 -12.74 5.54 -8.69
N GLY A 331 -13.13 5.17 -7.46
CA GLY A 331 -14.38 5.61 -6.85
C GLY A 331 -15.61 4.76 -7.15
N LEU A 332 -15.41 3.52 -7.62
CA LEU A 332 -16.46 2.50 -7.67
C LEU A 332 -16.31 1.58 -6.46
N ASN A 333 -17.42 1.30 -5.77
CA ASN A 333 -17.51 0.23 -4.80
C ASN A 333 -17.74 -1.11 -5.54
N PRO A 334 -16.76 -2.04 -5.52
CA PRO A 334 -16.88 -3.32 -6.19
C PRO A 334 -17.57 -4.39 -5.34
N VAL A 335 -17.92 -4.09 -4.07
CA VAL A 335 -18.54 -5.08 -3.19
C VAL A 335 -19.91 -5.49 -3.74
N ASN A 336 -20.14 -6.81 -3.82
CA ASN A 336 -21.34 -7.44 -4.38
C ASN A 336 -21.59 -7.19 -5.88
N MET A 337 -20.60 -6.71 -6.63
CA MET A 337 -20.68 -6.65 -8.09
C MET A 337 -20.17 -7.94 -8.74
N ARG A 338 -20.78 -8.33 -9.86
CA ARG A 338 -20.28 -9.44 -10.68
C ARG A 338 -18.99 -9.03 -11.39
N ASP A 339 -18.10 -9.99 -11.66
CA ASP A 339 -16.82 -9.70 -12.32
C ASP A 339 -17.00 -9.08 -13.70
N GLU A 340 -18.01 -9.50 -14.45
CA GLU A 340 -18.36 -8.93 -15.75
C GLU A 340 -18.72 -7.44 -15.64
N ASP A 341 -19.46 -7.04 -14.61
CA ASP A 341 -19.85 -5.64 -14.39
C ASP A 341 -18.65 -4.78 -13.97
N LEU A 342 -17.74 -5.35 -13.17
CA LEU A 342 -16.48 -4.69 -12.78
C LEU A 342 -15.58 -4.46 -13.98
N ARG A 343 -15.38 -5.50 -14.78
CA ARG A 343 -14.58 -5.47 -16.01
C ARG A 343 -15.16 -4.48 -17.01
N PHE A 344 -16.48 -4.55 -17.24
CA PHE A 344 -17.17 -3.60 -18.11
C PHE A 344 -16.95 -2.17 -17.62
N TRP A 345 -17.20 -1.86 -16.34
CA TRP A 345 -17.02 -0.52 -15.82
C TRP A 345 -15.57 -0.02 -15.92
N LEU A 346 -14.60 -0.88 -15.58
CA LEU A 346 -13.18 -0.52 -15.65
C LEU A 346 -12.72 -0.31 -17.10
N SER A 347 -13.25 -1.07 -18.06
CA SER A 347 -12.99 -0.85 -19.49
C SER A 347 -13.49 0.53 -19.96
N GLN A 348 -14.65 0.98 -19.46
CA GLN A 348 -15.18 2.31 -19.78
C GLN A 348 -14.31 3.42 -19.19
N TRP A 349 -13.78 3.22 -17.97
CA TRP A 349 -12.82 4.14 -17.37
C TRP A 349 -11.53 4.23 -18.20
N VAL A 350 -10.93 3.07 -18.51
CA VAL A 350 -9.66 3.00 -19.26
C VAL A 350 -9.80 3.65 -20.64
N LYS A 351 -10.94 3.46 -21.31
CA LYS A 351 -11.25 4.12 -22.59
C LYS A 351 -11.18 5.64 -22.52
N ILE A 352 -11.53 6.25 -21.38
CA ILE A 352 -11.42 7.70 -21.17
C ILE A 352 -9.98 8.05 -20.80
N SER A 353 -9.41 7.36 -19.83
CA SER A 353 -8.12 7.76 -19.26
C SER A 353 -6.96 7.63 -20.23
N THR A 354 -7.02 6.73 -21.22
CA THR A 354 -6.01 6.62 -22.28
C THR A 354 -6.07 7.74 -23.31
N GLN A 355 -7.16 8.50 -23.36
CA GLN A 355 -7.31 9.67 -24.25
C GLN A 355 -6.89 10.98 -23.57
N ILE A 356 -6.61 10.93 -22.27
CA ILE A 356 -6.20 12.09 -21.47
C ILE A 356 -4.71 12.36 -21.68
N ASP A 357 -4.38 13.64 -21.77
CA ASP A 357 -3.00 14.15 -21.83
C ASP A 357 -2.67 14.95 -20.56
N ASP A 358 -1.41 15.38 -20.44
CA ASP A 358 -0.92 16.15 -19.30
C ASP A 358 -1.67 17.47 -19.08
N THR A 359 -2.33 18.01 -20.12
CA THR A 359 -3.10 19.27 -20.07
C THR A 359 -4.55 19.07 -19.62
N SER A 360 -5.04 17.83 -19.60
CA SER A 360 -6.45 17.51 -19.33
C SER A 360 -6.63 16.56 -18.14
N LEU A 361 -5.59 16.36 -17.34
CA LEU A 361 -5.58 15.52 -16.13
C LEU A 361 -6.71 15.82 -15.14
N SER A 362 -7.23 17.04 -15.16
CA SER A 362 -8.41 17.42 -14.36
C SER A 362 -9.61 16.53 -14.66
N LEU A 363 -9.85 16.15 -15.92
CA LEU A 363 -10.98 15.28 -16.30
C LEU A 363 -10.93 13.95 -15.54
N LEU A 364 -9.76 13.34 -15.44
CA LEU A 364 -9.55 12.07 -14.73
C LEU A 364 -9.95 12.17 -13.25
N LEU A 365 -9.73 13.33 -12.62
CA LEU A 365 -10.13 13.58 -11.24
C LEU A 365 -11.65 13.72 -11.07
N HIS A 366 -12.38 14.07 -12.13
CA HIS A 366 -13.84 14.19 -12.15
C HIS A 366 -14.54 12.89 -12.58
N CYS A 367 -13.84 11.98 -13.28
CA CYS A 367 -14.36 10.68 -13.71
C CYS A 367 -15.06 9.85 -12.61
N PRO A 368 -14.65 9.85 -11.32
CA PRO A 368 -15.40 9.15 -10.28
C PRO A 368 -16.85 9.63 -10.14
N VAL A 369 -17.11 10.91 -10.44
CA VAL A 369 -18.49 11.44 -10.49
C VAL A 369 -19.13 11.05 -11.82
N LEU A 370 -18.45 11.28 -12.94
CA LEU A 370 -19.00 11.04 -14.27
C LEU A 370 -19.41 9.58 -14.52
N LEU A 371 -18.71 8.61 -13.92
CA LEU A 371 -18.93 7.17 -14.18
C LEU A 371 -19.48 6.38 -12.99
N ALA A 372 -19.37 6.91 -11.76
CA ALA A 372 -19.71 6.16 -10.56
C ALA A 372 -20.73 6.85 -9.63
N TYR A 373 -21.12 8.12 -9.89
CA TYR A 373 -22.01 8.86 -8.98
C TYR A 373 -23.35 8.16 -8.72
N ASN A 374 -24.05 7.76 -9.78
CA ASN A 374 -25.33 7.04 -9.71
C ASN A 374 -25.21 5.51 -9.69
N LYS A 375 -24.05 4.92 -9.37
CA LYS A 375 -23.91 3.46 -9.36
C LYS A 375 -24.58 2.85 -8.11
N PRO A 376 -25.48 1.86 -8.24
CA PRO A 376 -26.19 1.29 -7.10
C PRO A 376 -25.25 0.81 -5.99
N SER A 377 -24.13 0.17 -6.35
CA SER A 377 -23.13 -0.30 -5.38
C SER A 377 -22.50 0.83 -4.54
N ASN A 378 -22.44 2.06 -5.05
CA ASN A 378 -22.00 3.20 -4.27
C ASN A 378 -23.09 3.69 -3.30
N TRP A 379 -24.35 3.63 -3.72
CA TRP A 379 -25.50 4.08 -2.92
C TRP A 379 -25.84 3.16 -1.75
N THR A 380 -25.58 1.85 -1.87
CA THR A 380 -25.72 0.89 -0.76
C THR A 380 -24.80 1.19 0.43
N LEU A 381 -23.91 2.19 0.34
CA LEU A 381 -23.08 2.61 1.47
C LEU A 381 -23.71 3.72 2.32
N PHE A 382 -24.81 4.30 1.86
CA PHE A 382 -25.52 5.38 2.55
C PHE A 382 -26.84 4.94 3.18
N HIS A 383 -27.37 3.81 2.73
CA HIS A 383 -28.50 3.09 3.30
C HIS A 383 -27.97 1.89 4.10
#